data_AF-A0A960WZK9-F1
#
_entry.id   AF-A0A960WZK9-F1
#
_cell.length_a   1.000
_cell.length_b   1.000
_cell.length_c   1.000
_cell.angle_alpha   90.00
_cell.angle_beta   90.00
_cell.angle_gamma   90.00
#
_symmetry.space_group_name_H-M   'P 1'
#
loop_
_entity.id
_entity.type
_entity.pdbx_description
1 polymer ?
#
loop_
_entity_poly.entity_id
_entity_poly.type
_entity_poly.pdbx_seq_one_letter_code
_entity_poly.pdbx_strand_id
1 'polypeptide(L)'
;MKDDHFYDMVAAEIFDGSVNPGLWAKAFAGAKGNADLAQADYIKYRVAQLRAEAKRVMEQVALAKRMEVDAERRTARLSVAQGCFAWLAALLAVVVCVGAFAFLWQAFSGAGREAGGVVFLVLGLVLSILGFYLVRYAAKL
;
A
#
# COMPACT_ATOMS: atom_id res chain seq x y z
N MET A 1 -19.88 21.53 -2.59
CA MET A 1 -19.51 22.94 -2.84
C MET A 1 -20.74 23.62 -3.44
N LYS A 2 -21.08 24.84 -3.01
CA LYS A 2 -22.12 25.62 -3.69
C LYS A 2 -21.54 26.10 -5.01
N ASP A 3 -22.33 26.00 -6.08
CA ASP A 3 -21.95 26.41 -7.43
C ASP A 3 -21.49 27.86 -7.50
N ASP A 4 -22.03 28.71 -6.61
CA ASP A 4 -21.75 30.15 -6.50
C ASP A 4 -20.26 30.46 -6.30
N HIS A 5 -19.51 29.61 -5.60
CA HIS A 5 -18.09 29.87 -5.31
C HIS A 5 -17.22 29.93 -6.57
N PHE A 6 -17.52 29.11 -7.59
CA PHE A 6 -16.77 29.16 -8.85
C PHE A 6 -17.09 30.42 -9.64
N TYR A 7 -18.32 30.93 -9.55
CA TYR A 7 -18.67 32.19 -10.17
C TYR A 7 -17.98 33.37 -9.47
N ASP A 8 -17.88 33.35 -8.14
CA ASP A 8 -17.14 34.37 -7.38
C ASP A 8 -15.66 34.42 -7.77
N MET A 9 -15.02 33.25 -7.91
CA MET A 9 -13.64 33.16 -8.36
C MET A 9 -13.44 33.77 -9.75
N VAL A 10 -14.35 33.46 -10.69
CA VAL A 10 -14.27 34.01 -12.05
C VAL A 10 -14.58 35.50 -12.08
N ALA A 11 -15.50 35.97 -11.23
CA ALA A 11 -15.79 37.39 -11.10
C ALA A 11 -14.57 38.18 -10.60
N ALA A 12 -13.85 37.65 -9.60
CA ALA A 12 -12.58 38.22 -9.15
C ALA A 12 -11.53 38.22 -10.28
N GLU A 13 -11.42 37.13 -11.03
CA GLU A 13 -10.47 37.02 -12.16
C GLU A 13 -10.71 38.10 -13.23
N ILE A 14 -11.98 38.37 -13.54
CA ILE A 14 -12.39 39.43 -14.48
C ILE A 14 -12.11 40.81 -13.89
N PHE A 15 -12.45 41.04 -12.62
CA PHE A 15 -12.25 42.32 -11.94
C PHE A 15 -10.77 42.69 -11.85
N ASP A 16 -9.91 41.71 -11.54
CA ASP A 16 -8.46 41.88 -11.41
C ASP A 16 -7.74 41.92 -12.77
N GLY A 17 -8.46 41.72 -13.88
CA GLY A 17 -7.88 41.65 -15.23
C GLY A 17 -6.97 40.43 -15.45
N SER A 18 -7.06 39.41 -14.59
CA SER A 18 -6.25 38.17 -14.63
C SER A 18 -6.85 37.09 -15.53
N VAL A 19 -7.63 37.52 -16.52
CA VAL A 19 -8.35 36.68 -17.48
C VAL A 19 -7.38 35.82 -18.28
N ASN A 20 -7.68 34.53 -18.43
CA ASN A 20 -6.93 33.63 -19.31
C ASN A 20 -7.04 34.09 -20.78
N PRO A 21 -5.95 34.57 -21.40
CA PRO A 21 -6.03 35.19 -22.72
C PRO A 21 -6.45 34.22 -23.83
N GLY A 22 -6.04 32.96 -23.74
CA GLY A 22 -6.40 31.94 -24.74
C GLY A 22 -7.88 31.56 -24.66
N LEU A 23 -8.41 31.45 -23.44
CA LEU A 23 -9.83 31.17 -23.22
C LEU A 23 -10.71 32.38 -23.61
N TRP A 24 -10.24 33.58 -23.31
CA TRP A 24 -10.87 34.82 -23.72
C TRP A 24 -10.94 34.93 -25.25
N ALA A 25 -9.82 34.72 -25.95
CA ALA A 25 -9.77 34.76 -27.41
C ALA A 25 -10.74 33.74 -28.03
N LYS A 26 -10.86 32.54 -27.44
CA LYS A 26 -11.82 31.52 -27.87
C LYS A 26 -13.27 32.01 -27.71
N ALA A 27 -13.61 32.59 -26.57
CA ALA A 27 -14.94 33.13 -26.32
C ALA A 27 -15.26 34.32 -27.24
N PHE A 28 -14.29 35.21 -27.44
CA PHE A 28 -14.41 36.37 -28.31
C PHE A 28 -14.60 36.03 -29.79
N ALA A 29 -13.87 35.02 -30.28
CA ALA A 29 -14.05 34.48 -31.62
C ALA A 29 -15.46 33.87 -31.81
N GLY A 30 -15.94 33.12 -30.82
CA GLY A 30 -17.30 32.56 -30.82
C GLY A 30 -18.40 33.61 -30.80
N ALA A 31 -18.18 34.71 -30.07
CA ALA A 31 -19.08 35.84 -29.96
C ALA A 31 -19.03 36.81 -31.15
N LYS A 32 -18.27 36.50 -32.21
CA LYS A 32 -18.12 37.33 -33.42
C LYS A 32 -17.72 38.78 -33.11
N GLY A 33 -16.89 38.97 -32.09
CA GLY A 33 -16.41 40.29 -31.68
C GLY A 33 -17.32 41.06 -30.71
N ASN A 34 -18.45 40.50 -30.29
CA ASN A 34 -19.27 41.10 -29.24
C ASN A 34 -18.66 40.79 -27.86
N ALA A 35 -18.17 41.83 -27.18
CA ALA A 35 -17.48 41.70 -25.90
C ALA A 35 -18.40 41.18 -24.77
N ASP A 36 -19.66 41.61 -24.72
CA ASP A 36 -20.61 41.21 -23.67
C ASP A 36 -20.96 39.71 -23.79
N LEU A 37 -21.19 39.25 -25.03
CA LEU A 37 -21.42 37.84 -25.32
C LEU A 37 -20.15 37.01 -25.05
N ALA A 38 -18.98 37.53 -25.42
CA ALA A 38 -17.71 36.88 -25.14
C ALA A 38 -17.47 36.72 -23.63
N GLN A 39 -17.82 37.72 -22.83
CA GLN A 39 -17.71 37.66 -21.38
C GLN A 39 -18.65 36.63 -20.77
N ALA A 40 -19.90 36.56 -21.24
CA ALA A 40 -20.83 35.53 -20.80
C ALA A 40 -20.32 34.11 -21.11
N ASP A 41 -19.77 33.89 -22.30
CA ASP A 41 -19.23 32.60 -22.70
C ASP A 41 -17.91 32.26 -21.99
N TYR A 42 -17.07 33.27 -21.74
CA TYR A 42 -15.87 33.15 -20.92
C TYR A 42 -16.20 32.63 -19.53
N ILE A 43 -17.18 33.25 -18.86
CA ILE A 43 -17.60 32.85 -17.51
C ILE A 43 -18.04 31.38 -17.51
N LYS A 44 -18.88 30.97 -18.47
CA LYS A 44 -19.33 29.58 -18.59
C LYS A 44 -18.16 28.61 -18.75
N TYR A 45 -17.24 28.90 -19.66
CA TYR A 45 -16.10 28.01 -19.89
C TYR A 45 -15.16 27.95 -18.69
N ARG A 46 -14.92 29.08 -18.04
CA ARG A 46 -14.01 29.16 -16.91
C ARG A 46 -14.57 28.43 -15.69
N VAL A 47 -15.86 28.60 -15.38
CA VAL A 47 -16.54 27.85 -14.32
C VAL A 47 -16.50 26.35 -14.60
N ALA A 48 -16.72 25.92 -15.85
CA ALA A 48 -16.63 24.51 -16.22
C ALA A 48 -15.20 23.95 -16.02
N GLN A 49 -14.16 24.72 -16.36
CA GLN A 49 -12.77 24.34 -16.08
C GLN A 49 -12.51 24.19 -14.59
N LEU A 50 -12.88 25.18 -13.78
CA LEU A 50 -12.67 25.15 -12.33
C LEU A 50 -13.39 23.96 -11.67
N ARG A 51 -14.61 23.64 -12.11
CA ARG A 51 -15.34 22.44 -11.65
C ARG A 51 -14.60 21.15 -11.99
N ALA A 52 -14.09 21.05 -13.22
CA ALA A 52 -13.34 19.88 -13.65
C ALA A 52 -12.01 19.73 -12.90
N GLU A 53 -11.30 20.83 -12.67
CA GLU A 53 -10.07 20.87 -11.88
C GLU A 53 -10.33 20.46 -10.43
N ALA A 54 -11.34 21.05 -9.78
CA ALA A 54 -11.72 20.68 -8.41
C ALA A 54 -12.08 19.20 -8.30
N LYS A 55 -12.82 18.65 -9.27
CA LYS A 55 -13.15 17.23 -9.30
C LYS A 55 -11.90 16.35 -9.41
N ARG A 56 -10.97 16.68 -10.30
CA ARG A 56 -9.71 15.95 -10.47
C ARG A 56 -8.87 15.96 -9.20
N VAL A 57 -8.76 17.12 -8.53
CA VAL A 57 -8.04 17.22 -7.26
C VAL A 57 -8.69 16.33 -6.20
N MET A 58 -10.02 16.37 -6.07
CA MET A 58 -10.74 15.52 -5.11
C MET A 58 -10.56 14.03 -5.40
N GLU A 59 -10.57 13.63 -6.67
CA GLU A 59 -10.30 12.24 -7.09
C GLU A 59 -8.88 11.81 -6.74
N GLN A 60 -7.87 12.66 -6.97
CA GLN A 60 -6.48 12.38 -6.61
C GLN A 60 -6.30 12.24 -5.10
N VAL A 61 -6.91 13.13 -4.31
CA VAL A 61 -6.88 13.05 -2.84
C VAL A 61 -7.58 11.77 -2.35
N ALA A 62 -8.72 11.42 -2.93
CA ALA A 62 -9.43 10.19 -2.58
C ALA A 62 -8.61 8.93 -2.93
N LEU A 63 -7.91 8.94 -4.06
CA LEU A 63 -7.03 7.85 -4.46
C LEU A 63 -5.82 7.73 -3.53
N ALA A 64 -5.16 8.84 -3.23
CA ALA A 64 -4.01 8.87 -2.31
C ALA A 64 -4.40 8.29 -0.94
N LYS A 65 -5.54 8.71 -0.39
CA LYS A 65 -6.05 8.19 0.89
C LYS A 65 -6.35 6.69 0.85
N ARG A 66 -6.85 6.18 -0.27
CA ARG A 66 -7.06 4.73 -0.45
C ARG A 66 -5.73 3.98 -0.47
N MET A 67 -4.73 4.52 -1.14
CA MET A 67 -3.39 3.92 -1.18
C MET A 67 -2.73 3.89 0.20
N GLU A 68 -2.88 4.96 0.99
CA GLU A 68 -2.39 5.00 2.38
C GLU A 68 -3.06 3.93 3.24
N VAL A 69 -4.40 3.84 3.19
CA VAL A 69 -5.16 2.82 3.93
C VAL A 69 -4.76 1.40 3.48
N ASP A 70 -4.56 1.18 2.19
CA ASP A 70 -4.13 -0.11 1.67
C ASP A 70 -2.68 -0.45 2.07
N ALA A 71 -1.80 0.55 2.14
CA ALA A 71 -0.44 0.38 2.64
C ALA A 71 -0.44 0.01 4.13
N GLU A 72 -1.25 0.69 4.96
CA GLU A 72 -1.43 0.35 6.38
C GLU A 72 -2.01 -1.06 6.56
N ARG A 73 -2.97 -1.46 5.72
CA ARG A 73 -3.51 -2.82 5.75
C ARG A 73 -2.46 -3.87 5.39
N ARG A 74 -1.57 -3.56 4.46
CA ARG A 74 -0.46 -4.45 4.08
C ARG A 74 0.53 -4.60 5.24
N THR A 75 0.92 -3.51 5.89
CA THR A 75 1.84 -3.58 7.04
C THR A 75 1.22 -4.34 8.22
N ALA A 76 -0.07 -4.13 8.49
CA ALA A 76 -0.81 -4.86 9.51
C ALA A 76 -0.93 -6.36 9.20
N ARG A 77 -1.12 -6.75 7.93
CA ARG A 77 -1.14 -8.18 7.54
C ARG A 77 0.24 -8.83 7.72
N LEU A 78 1.30 -8.13 7.35
CA LEU A 78 2.66 -8.65 7.46
C LEU A 78 3.08 -8.87 8.93
N SER A 79 2.70 -7.97 9.84
CA SER A 79 3.04 -8.12 11.27
C SER A 79 2.34 -9.33 11.92
N VAL A 80 1.10 -9.63 11.53
CA VAL A 80 0.38 -10.83 11.99
C VAL A 80 1.06 -12.11 11.49
N ALA A 81 1.51 -12.13 10.24
CA ALA A 81 2.25 -13.27 9.68
C ALA A 81 3.60 -13.48 10.41
N GLN A 82 4.33 -12.40 10.71
CA GLN A 82 5.57 -12.47 11.49
C GLN A 82 5.34 -13.01 12.91
N GLY A 83 4.24 -12.64 13.57
CA GLY A 83 3.88 -13.16 14.88
C GLY A 83 3.67 -14.68 14.90
N CYS A 84 2.93 -15.21 13.92
CA CYS A 84 2.69 -16.65 13.80
C CYS A 84 3.98 -17.43 13.54
N PHE A 85 4.84 -16.90 12.68
CA PHE A 85 6.12 -17.53 12.36
C PHE A 85 7.08 -17.55 13.55
N ALA A 86 7.15 -16.47 14.34
CA ALA A 86 7.99 -16.41 15.54
C ALA A 86 7.59 -17.48 16.58
N TRP A 87 6.29 -17.71 16.78
CA TRP A 87 5.78 -18.76 17.66
C TRP A 87 6.12 -20.17 17.14
N LEU A 88 5.95 -20.42 15.84
CA LEU A 88 6.32 -21.69 15.21
C LEU A 88 7.82 -21.96 15.34
N ALA A 89 8.67 -20.96 15.09
CA ALA A 89 10.11 -21.08 15.25
C ALA A 89 10.53 -21.35 16.70
N ALA A 90 9.89 -20.69 17.67
CA ALA A 90 10.14 -20.93 19.09
C ALA A 90 9.75 -22.36 19.51
N LEU A 91 8.59 -22.87 19.06
CA LEU A 91 8.18 -24.26 19.30
C LEU A 91 9.17 -25.26 18.71
N LEU A 92 9.63 -25.02 17.48
CA LEU A 92 10.59 -25.89 16.81
C LEU A 92 11.94 -25.88 17.54
N ALA A 93 12.40 -24.72 18.01
CA ALA A 93 13.62 -24.62 18.82
C ALA A 93 13.50 -25.40 20.14
N VAL A 94 12.36 -25.33 20.84
CA VAL A 94 12.11 -26.13 22.05
C VAL A 94 12.18 -27.62 21.74
N VAL A 95 11.56 -28.08 20.66
CA VAL A 95 11.62 -29.50 20.24
C VAL A 95 13.06 -29.94 19.97
N VAL A 96 13.86 -29.11 19.29
CA VAL A 96 15.28 -29.39 19.03
C VAL A 96 16.09 -29.44 20.33
N CYS A 97 15.88 -28.50 21.25
CA CYS A 97 16.56 -28.48 22.55
C CYS A 97 16.22 -29.70 23.41
N VAL A 98 14.94 -30.08 23.48
CA VAL A 98 14.49 -31.27 24.22
C VAL A 98 15.07 -32.54 23.60
N GLY A 99 15.08 -32.65 22.27
CA GLY A 99 15.69 -33.78 21.56
C GLY A 99 17.20 -33.89 21.81
N ALA A 100 17.92 -32.77 21.75
CA ALA A 100 19.34 -32.72 22.04
C ALA A 100 19.64 -33.08 23.51
N PHE A 101 18.82 -32.59 24.45
CA PHE A 101 18.94 -32.94 25.86
C PHE A 101 18.71 -34.43 26.11
N ALA A 102 17.66 -35.02 25.52
CA ALA A 102 17.39 -36.45 25.62
C ALA A 102 18.53 -37.29 25.03
N PHE A 103 19.10 -36.86 23.90
CA PHE A 103 20.25 -37.51 23.27
C PHE A 103 21.50 -37.47 24.17
N LEU A 104 21.81 -36.30 24.74
CA LEU A 104 22.91 -36.14 25.70
C LEU A 104 22.69 -36.96 26.97
N TRP A 105 21.46 -37.01 27.47
CA TRP A 105 21.08 -37.83 28.62
C TRP A 105 21.31 -39.31 28.35
N GLN A 106 20.87 -39.82 27.20
CA GLN A 106 21.05 -41.22 26.81
C GLN A 106 22.53 -41.58 26.58
N ALA A 107 23.30 -40.67 26.01
CA ALA A 107 24.75 -40.83 25.83
C ALA A 107 25.48 -40.89 27.20
N PHE A 108 25.07 -40.06 28.15
CA PHE A 108 25.65 -40.03 29.49
C PHE A 108 25.21 -41.22 30.36
N SER A 109 23.96 -41.66 30.27
CA SER A 109 23.40 -42.72 31.12
C SER A 109 23.90 -44.12 30.76
N GLY A 110 24.77 -44.27 29.75
CA GLY A 110 25.38 -45.55 29.36
C GLY A 110 24.38 -46.62 28.90
N ALA A 111 23.11 -46.27 28.72
CA ALA A 111 22.02 -47.19 28.45
C ALA A 111 21.71 -47.21 26.94
N GLY A 112 22.23 -48.22 26.25
CA GLY A 112 21.81 -48.60 24.89
C GLY A 112 22.72 -48.09 23.77
N ARG A 113 23.90 -48.71 23.62
CA ARG A 113 24.93 -48.35 22.63
C ARG A 113 24.69 -48.81 21.19
N GLU A 114 23.69 -49.64 20.89
CA GLU A 114 23.75 -50.43 19.65
C GLU A 114 22.73 -50.07 18.55
N ALA A 115 21.69 -49.25 18.78
CA ALA A 115 20.69 -48.98 17.71
C ALA A 115 20.02 -47.57 17.69
N GLY A 116 20.02 -46.82 18.80
CA GLY A 116 19.26 -45.56 18.87
C GLY A 116 19.89 -44.37 18.15
N GLY A 117 21.22 -44.25 18.19
CA GLY A 117 21.91 -43.01 17.79
C GLY A 117 21.78 -42.64 16.32
N VAL A 118 21.78 -43.64 15.43
CA VAL A 118 21.73 -43.41 13.97
C VAL A 118 20.34 -42.94 13.55
N VAL A 119 19.28 -43.48 14.15
CA VAL A 119 17.89 -43.09 13.85
C VAL A 119 17.66 -41.63 14.23
N PHE A 120 18.15 -41.19 15.39
CA PHE A 120 18.01 -39.79 15.82
C PHE A 120 18.84 -38.82 14.96
N LEU A 121 20.03 -39.21 14.52
CA LEU A 121 20.83 -38.39 13.59
C LEU A 121 20.12 -38.20 12.25
N VAL A 122 19.58 -39.27 11.66
CA VAL A 122 18.88 -39.20 10.38
C VAL A 122 17.60 -38.38 10.52
N LEU A 123 16.82 -38.58 11.59
CA LEU A 123 15.57 -37.85 11.81
C LEU A 123 15.82 -36.36 12.05
N GLY A 124 16.87 -36.01 12.80
CA GLY A 124 17.30 -34.62 12.98
C GLY A 124 17.72 -33.95 11.67
N LEU A 125 18.50 -34.65 10.84
CA LEU A 125 18.96 -34.13 9.55
C LEU A 125 17.79 -33.91 8.57
N VAL A 126 16.84 -34.85 8.52
CA VAL A 126 15.62 -34.72 7.71
C VAL A 126 14.78 -33.53 8.17
N LEU A 127 14.59 -33.34 9.48
CA LEU A 127 13.84 -32.21 10.01
C LEU A 127 14.54 -30.85 9.75
N SER A 128 15.87 -30.80 9.83
CA SER A 128 16.64 -29.59 9.46
C SER A 128 16.50 -29.25 7.98
N ILE A 129 16.55 -30.25 7.08
CA ILE A 129 16.35 -30.03 5.64
C ILE A 129 14.92 -29.55 5.36
N LEU A 130 13.92 -30.17 5.99
CA LEU A 130 12.51 -29.80 5.81
C LEU A 130 12.24 -28.36 6.30
N GLY A 131 12.81 -28.01 7.46
CA GLY A 131 12.76 -26.65 8.00
C GLY A 131 13.38 -25.62 7.06
N PHE A 132 14.56 -25.93 6.50
CA PHE A 132 15.21 -25.06 5.52
C PHE A 132 14.38 -24.84 4.25
N TYR A 133 13.73 -25.88 3.74
CA TYR A 133 12.86 -25.78 2.57
C TYR A 133 11.59 -24.97 2.85
N LEU A 134 10.97 -25.14 4.01
CA LEU A 134 9.79 -24.36 4.41
C LEU A 134 10.10 -22.86 4.52
N VAL A 135 11.24 -22.51 5.13
CA VAL A 135 11.71 -21.11 5.22
C VAL A 135 11.91 -20.51 3.82
N ARG A 136 12.53 -21.27 2.91
CA ARG A 136 12.82 -20.78 1.56
C ARG A 136 11.58 -20.69 0.67
N TYR A 137 10.61 -21.58 0.86
CA TYR A 137 9.34 -21.52 0.14
C TYR A 137 8.49 -20.33 0.58
N ALA A 138 8.47 -20.02 1.89
CA ALA A 138 7.79 -18.86 2.44
C ALA A 138 8.37 -17.52 1.97
N ALA A 139 9.68 -17.45 1.68
CA ALA A 139 10.33 -16.23 1.18
C ALA A 139 10.00 -15.87 -0.29
N LYS A 140 9.32 -16.77 -1.02
CA LYS A 140 8.93 -16.55 -2.43
C LYS A 140 7.44 -16.22 -2.63
N LEU A 141 6.64 -16.25 -1.56
CA LEU A 141 5.21 -15.87 -1.54
C LEU A 141 5.03 -14.47 -0.94
#